data_AF-A0A7C5NI26-F1
#
_entry.id   AF-A0A7C5NI26-F1
#
_cell.length_a   1.000
_cell.length_b   1.000
_cell.length_c   1.000
_cell.angle_alpha   90.00
_cell.angle_beta   90.00
_cell.angle_gamma   90.00
#
_symmetry.space_group_name_H-M   'P 1'
#
loop_
_entity.id
_entity.type
_entity.pdbx_description
1 polymer ?
#
loop_
_entity_poly.entity_id
_entity_poly.type
_entity_poly.pdbx_seq_one_letter_code
_entity_poly.pdbx_strand_id
1 'polypeptide(L)'
;MKRSLLAVVLGFGAWVLCWLTLNALLGHFFADELAAFEAGAPLSRTSYLLLALAASLFCSFAAGRVCAALRRGRSPLAPIFLAALLLATGIAVQAGVWSRMPLWNHLSFLALLVPVVVAGDRTAFKR
;
A
#
# COMPACT_ATOMS: atom_id res chain seq x y z
N MET A 1 9.05 23.37 2.31
CA MET A 1 9.76 22.07 2.36
C MET A 1 9.42 21.27 3.60
N LYS A 2 9.62 21.77 4.84
CA LYS A 2 9.34 21.02 6.09
C LYS A 2 7.94 20.37 6.15
N ARG A 3 6.87 21.10 5.78
CA ARG A 3 5.49 20.57 5.74
C ARG A 3 5.28 19.49 4.67
N SER A 4 5.96 19.59 3.53
CA SER A 4 5.88 18.58 2.47
C SER A 4 6.55 17.28 2.89
N LEU A 5 7.71 17.37 3.56
CA LEU A 5 8.37 16.22 4.15
C LEU A 5 7.48 15.56 5.22
N LEU A 6 6.90 16.36 6.12
CA LEU A 6 5.98 15.87 7.14
C LEU A 6 4.76 15.15 6.52
N ALA A 7 4.19 15.69 5.44
CA ALA A 7 3.09 15.06 4.72
C ALA A 7 3.47 13.70 4.12
N VAL A 8 4.68 13.56 3.58
CA VAL A 8 5.21 12.28 3.08
C VAL A 8 5.38 11.28 4.22
N VAL A 9 6.01 11.70 5.32
CA VAL A 9 6.26 10.84 6.49
C VAL A 9 4.95 10.34 7.10
N LEU A 10 3.98 11.24 7.30
CA LEU A 10 2.69 10.88 7.88
C LEU A 10 1.80 10.09 6.90
N GLY A 11 1.87 10.38 5.60
CA GLY A 11 1.22 9.57 4.56
C GLY A 11 1.76 8.15 4.53
N PHE A 12 3.08 7.99 4.61
CA PHE A 12 3.73 6.68 4.68
C PHE A 12 3.36 5.94 5.98
N GLY A 13 3.40 6.63 7.13
CA GLY A 13 2.99 6.05 8.41
C GLY A 13 1.53 5.59 8.41
N ALA A 14 0.63 6.38 7.81
CA ALA A 14 -0.77 6.00 7.64
C ALA A 14 -0.93 4.75 6.76
N TRP A 15 -0.13 4.65 5.69
CA TRP A 15 -0.12 3.45 4.85
C TRP A 15 0.30 2.22 5.64
N VAL A 16 1.41 2.30 6.38
CA VAL A 16 1.94 1.18 7.18
C VAL A 16 0.92 0.74 8.22
N LEU A 17 0.37 1.68 8.98
CA LEU A 17 -0.63 1.36 10.01
C LEU A 17 -1.87 0.69 9.40
N CYS A 18 -2.38 1.23 8.29
CA CYS A 18 -3.51 0.67 7.56
C CYS A 18 -3.21 -0.75 7.07
N TRP A 19 -2.04 -0.95 6.45
CA TRP A 19 -1.64 -2.23 5.88
C TRP A 19 -1.51 -3.31 6.96
N LEU A 20 -0.83 -3.00 8.07
CA LEU A 20 -0.67 -3.94 9.18
C LEU A 20 -2.03 -4.32 9.78
N THR A 21 -2.92 -3.33 9.97
CA THR A 21 -4.27 -3.57 10.51
C THR A 21 -5.09 -4.47 9.59
N LEU A 22 -5.13 -4.17 8.29
CA LEU A 22 -5.90 -4.96 7.33
C LEU A 22 -5.30 -6.36 7.11
N ASN A 23 -3.98 -6.52 7.14
CA ASN A 23 -3.36 -7.84 7.06
C ASN A 23 -3.65 -8.68 8.31
N ALA A 24 -3.64 -8.09 9.51
CA ALA A 24 -4.04 -8.80 10.71
C ALA A 24 -5.50 -9.29 10.64
N LEU A 25 -6.39 -8.44 10.11
CA LEU A 25 -7.79 -8.83 9.89
C LEU A 25 -7.92 -9.94 8.83
N LEU A 26 -7.19 -9.86 7.72
CA LEU A 26 -7.17 -10.95 6.73
C LEU A 26 -6.62 -12.24 7.33
N GLY A 27 -5.55 -12.16 8.11
CA GLY A 27 -4.99 -13.30 8.84
C GLY A 27 -6.01 -13.98 9.76
N HIS A 28 -6.90 -13.21 10.39
CA HIS A 28 -7.99 -13.76 11.19
C HIS A 28 -9.02 -14.54 10.35
N PHE A 29 -9.45 -14.00 9.22
CA PHE A 29 -10.43 -14.68 8.34
C PHE A 29 -9.84 -15.83 7.52
N PHE A 30 -8.52 -15.85 7.33
CA PHE A 30 -7.80 -16.83 6.54
C PHE A 30 -6.70 -17.52 7.38
N ALA A 31 -7.01 -17.88 8.63
CA ALA A 31 -6.04 -18.39 9.59
C ALA A 31 -5.26 -19.62 9.07
N ASP A 32 -5.94 -20.58 8.44
CA ASP A 32 -5.30 -21.79 7.88
C ASP A 32 -4.30 -21.45 6.77
N GLU A 33 -4.65 -20.48 5.91
CA GLU A 33 -3.79 -20.05 4.80
C GLU A 33 -2.56 -19.30 5.33
N LEU A 34 -2.74 -18.45 6.35
CA LEU A 34 -1.64 -17.74 6.99
C LEU A 34 -0.68 -18.72 7.70
N ALA A 35 -1.22 -19.69 8.45
CA ALA A 35 -0.42 -20.71 9.12
C ALA A 35 0.40 -21.54 8.11
N ALA A 36 -0.21 -21.92 6.98
CA ALA A 36 0.51 -22.61 5.90
C ALA A 36 1.62 -21.73 5.30
N PHE A 37 1.35 -20.44 5.07
CA PHE A 37 2.35 -19.50 4.55
C PHE A 37 3.53 -19.29 5.50
N GLU A 38 3.28 -19.20 6.80
CA GLU A 38 4.31 -19.12 7.84
C GLU A 38 5.16 -20.40 7.92
N ALA A 39 4.54 -21.56 7.67
CA ALA A 39 5.25 -22.84 7.51
C ALA A 39 6.03 -22.96 6.18
N GLY A 40 5.98 -21.94 5.32
CA GLY A 40 6.74 -21.87 4.07
C GLY A 40 5.96 -22.27 2.82
N ALA A 41 4.68 -22.60 2.93
CA ALA A 41 3.84 -22.88 1.77
C ALA A 41 3.59 -21.61 0.93
N PRO A 42 3.38 -21.73 -0.39
CA PRO A 42 2.97 -20.60 -1.21
C PRO A 42 1.53 -20.18 -0.91
N LEU A 43 1.25 -18.87 -0.94
CA LEU A 43 -0.11 -18.32 -0.95
C LEU A 43 -0.73 -18.53 -2.32
N SER A 44 -1.72 -19.41 -2.39
CA SER A 44 -2.36 -19.77 -3.66
C SER A 44 -3.86 -19.45 -3.69
N ARG A 45 -4.47 -19.21 -2.53
CA ARG A 45 -5.89 -18.88 -2.45
C ARG A 45 -6.19 -17.52 -3.08
N THR A 46 -6.82 -17.55 -4.25
CA THR A 46 -7.18 -16.35 -5.03
C THR A 46 -7.99 -15.33 -4.23
N SER A 47 -8.91 -15.76 -3.37
CA SER A 47 -9.71 -14.84 -2.55
C SER A 47 -8.87 -14.04 -1.54
N TYR A 48 -7.87 -14.66 -0.91
CA TYR A 48 -6.92 -13.96 -0.04
C TYR A 48 -6.12 -12.94 -0.84
N LEU A 49 -5.56 -13.34 -1.98
CA LEU A 49 -4.75 -12.47 -2.84
C LEU A 49 -5.53 -11.25 -3.35
N LEU A 50 -6.78 -11.45 -3.80
CA LEU A 50 -7.64 -10.36 -4.25
C LEU A 50 -8.00 -9.40 -3.11
N LEU A 51 -8.28 -9.91 -1.91
CA LEU A 51 -8.59 -9.06 -0.75
C LEU A 51 -7.36 -8.32 -0.24
N ALA A 52 -6.18 -8.95 -0.22
CA ALA A 52 -4.92 -8.30 0.10
C ALA A 52 -4.60 -7.19 -0.92
N LEU A 53 -4.83 -7.45 -2.22
CA LEU A 53 -4.70 -6.42 -3.24
C LEU A 53 -5.68 -5.27 -3.00
N ALA A 54 -6.97 -5.54 -2.77
CA ALA A 54 -7.97 -4.52 -2.47
C ALA A 54 -7.61 -3.68 -1.21
N ALA A 55 -7.12 -4.33 -0.16
CA ALA A 55 -6.61 -3.67 1.04
C ALA A 55 -5.44 -2.74 0.72
N SER A 56 -4.52 -3.16 -0.16
CA SER A 56 -3.40 -2.32 -0.59
C SER A 56 -3.86 -1.08 -1.34
N LEU A 57 -4.90 -1.20 -2.19
CA LEU A 57 -5.47 -0.06 -2.91
C LEU A 57 -6.11 0.92 -1.92
N PHE A 58 -6.87 0.41 -0.94
CA PHE A 58 -7.46 1.23 0.11
C PHE A 58 -6.40 1.99 0.90
N CYS A 59 -5.34 1.31 1.37
CA CYS A 59 -4.27 1.96 2.13
C CYS A 59 -3.49 2.98 1.29
N SER A 60 -3.23 2.68 0.01
CA SER A 60 -2.56 3.60 -0.93
C SER A 60 -3.40 4.87 -1.16
N PHE A 61 -4.70 4.71 -1.31
CA PHE A 61 -5.63 5.83 -1.48
C PHE A 61 -5.70 6.68 -0.21
N ALA A 62 -5.82 6.04 0.97
CA ALA A 62 -5.84 6.71 2.26
C ALA A 62 -4.53 7.50 2.52
N ALA A 63 -3.38 6.90 2.22
CA ALA A 63 -2.08 7.56 2.32
C ALA A 63 -1.98 8.80 1.43
N GLY A 64 -2.47 8.71 0.19
CA GLY A 64 -2.58 9.86 -0.72
C GLY A 64 -3.43 10.99 -0.14
N ARG A 65 -4.58 10.66 0.48
CA ARG A 65 -5.45 11.64 1.14
C ARG A 65 -4.80 12.29 2.37
N VAL A 66 -4.10 11.52 3.19
CA VAL A 66 -3.34 12.03 4.35
C VAL A 66 -2.25 12.99 3.88
N CYS A 67 -1.49 12.61 2.84
CA CYS A 67 -0.47 13.47 2.25
C CYS A 67 -1.08 14.80 1.74
N ALA A 68 -2.20 14.73 1.01
CA ALA A 68 -2.92 15.91 0.53
C ALA A 68 -3.38 16.84 1.66
N ALA A 69 -3.92 16.29 2.74
CA ALA A 69 -4.42 17.07 3.87
C ALA A 69 -3.31 17.85 4.60
N LEU A 70 -2.08 17.37 4.55
CA LEU A 70 -0.94 17.92 5.30
C LEU A 70 -0.01 18.80 4.47
N ARG A 71 0.02 18.61 3.14
CA ARG A 71 0.90 19.39 2.26
C ARG A 71 0.34 20.79 2.01
N ARG A 72 1.24 21.78 1.91
CA ARG A 72 0.85 23.16 1.61
C ARG A 72 0.70 23.37 0.10
N GLY A 73 -0.43 23.92 -0.33
CA GLY A 73 -0.68 24.26 -1.74
C GLY A 73 -0.93 23.04 -2.62
N ARG A 74 -0.73 23.18 -3.94
CA ARG A 74 -0.97 22.14 -4.97
C ARG A 74 0.30 21.53 -5.56
N SER A 75 1.44 21.62 -4.87
CA SER A 75 2.71 21.08 -5.38
C SER A 75 2.60 19.56 -5.62
N PRO A 76 2.91 19.08 -6.84
CA PRO A 76 2.81 17.65 -7.17
C PRO A 76 3.96 16.83 -6.56
N LEU A 77 5.01 17.46 -6.02
CA LEU A 77 6.20 16.74 -5.59
C LEU A 77 5.94 15.82 -4.39
N ALA A 78 5.18 16.28 -3.40
CA ALA A 78 4.92 15.51 -2.18
C ALA A 78 4.23 14.15 -2.45
N PRO A 79 3.12 14.05 -3.21
CA PRO A 79 2.52 12.75 -3.51
C PRO A 79 3.41 11.87 -4.39
N ILE A 80 4.25 12.45 -5.26
CA ILE A 80 5.22 11.68 -6.06
C ILE A 80 6.32 11.07 -5.19
N PHE A 81 6.88 11.84 -4.26
CA PHE A 81 7.86 11.30 -3.30
C PHE A 81 7.25 10.21 -2.41
N LEU A 82 6.01 10.40 -1.95
CA LEU A 82 5.29 9.37 -1.20
C LEU A 82 5.09 8.10 -2.05
N ALA A 83 4.62 8.24 -3.28
CA ALA A 83 4.41 7.11 -4.18
C ALA A 83 5.73 6.37 -4.48
N ALA A 84 6.83 7.09 -4.70
CA ALA A 84 8.14 6.51 -4.92
C ALA A 84 8.65 5.75 -3.68
N LEU A 85 8.48 6.31 -2.48
CA LEU A 85 8.86 5.67 -1.23
C LEU A 85 8.06 4.38 -0.99
N LEU A 86 6.74 4.42 -1.20
CA LEU A 86 5.87 3.27 -1.07
C LEU A 86 6.18 2.21 -2.16
N LEU A 87 6.49 2.62 -3.38
CA LEU A 87 6.86 1.71 -4.46
C LEU A 87 8.18 0.99 -4.14
N ALA A 88 9.21 1.72 -3.69
CA ALA A 88 10.48 1.13 -3.30
C ALA A 88 10.31 0.12 -2.14
N THR A 89 9.51 0.49 -1.13
CA THR A 89 9.16 -0.40 -0.02
C THR A 89 8.40 -1.62 -0.51
N GLY A 90 7.43 -1.42 -1.40
CA GLY A 90 6.65 -2.48 -2.03
C GLY A 90 7.54 -3.46 -2.80
N ILE A 91 8.47 -2.98 -3.61
CA ILE A 91 9.44 -3.83 -4.34
C ILE A 91 10.24 -4.69 -3.36
N ALA A 92 10.78 -4.07 -2.30
CA ALA A 92 11.56 -4.79 -1.30
C ALA A 92 10.73 -5.90 -0.60
N VAL A 93 9.49 -5.59 -0.20
CA VAL A 93 8.59 -6.56 0.43
C VAL A 93 8.22 -7.69 -0.54
N GLN A 94 7.84 -7.36 -1.77
CA GLN A 94 7.43 -8.35 -2.78
C GLN A 94 8.60 -9.27 -3.17
N ALA A 95 9.83 -8.75 -3.22
CA ALA A 95 11.02 -9.57 -3.44
C ALA A 95 11.22 -10.64 -2.35
N GLY A 96 10.92 -10.32 -1.08
CA GLY A 96 11.01 -11.26 0.04
C GLY A 96 9.99 -12.41 0.00
N VAL A 97 8.97 -12.31 -0.85
CA VAL A 97 7.91 -13.32 -1.02
C VAL A 97 7.75 -13.80 -2.46
N TRP A 98 8.74 -13.51 -3.32
CA TRP A 98 8.66 -13.70 -4.77
C TRP A 98 8.35 -15.15 -5.20
N SER A 99 8.96 -16.13 -4.55
CA SER A 99 8.73 -17.56 -4.83
C SER A 99 7.46 -18.11 -4.18
N ARG A 100 6.81 -17.34 -3.31
CA ARG A 100 5.68 -17.78 -2.47
C ARG A 100 4.35 -17.14 -2.86
N MET A 101 4.32 -16.27 -3.86
CA MET A 101 3.10 -15.68 -4.38
C MET A 101 3.10 -15.67 -5.91
N PRO A 102 1.93 -15.65 -6.57
CA PRO A 102 1.87 -15.61 -8.02
C PRO A 102 2.42 -14.30 -8.60
N LEU A 103 3.08 -14.39 -9.77
CA LEU A 103 3.64 -13.22 -10.48
C LEU A 103 2.62 -12.12 -10.73
N TRP A 104 1.39 -12.48 -11.11
CA TRP A 104 0.34 -11.49 -11.38
C TRP A 104 0.04 -10.64 -10.15
N ASN A 105 0.12 -11.19 -8.94
CA ASN A 105 -0.16 -10.46 -7.70
C ASN A 105 0.92 -9.41 -7.43
N HIS A 106 2.20 -9.76 -7.63
CA HIS A 106 3.32 -8.82 -7.52
C HIS A 106 3.16 -7.65 -8.50
N LEU A 107 2.89 -7.97 -9.77
CA LEU A 107 2.78 -6.96 -10.83
C LEU A 107 1.58 -6.04 -10.59
N SER A 108 0.41 -6.59 -10.25
CA SER A 108 -0.79 -5.79 -9.96
C SER A 108 -0.58 -4.88 -8.76
N PHE A 109 0.00 -5.39 -7.67
CA PHE A 109 0.29 -4.57 -6.49
C PHE A 109 1.22 -3.40 -6.83
N LEU A 110 2.36 -3.66 -7.49
CA LEU A 110 3.34 -2.63 -7.82
C LEU A 110 2.81 -1.61 -8.85
N ALA A 111 2.11 -2.09 -9.88
CA ALA A 111 1.56 -1.23 -10.94
C ALA A 111 0.47 -0.28 -10.42
N LEU A 112 -0.35 -0.72 -9.46
CA LEU A 112 -1.46 0.07 -8.94
C LEU A 112 -1.07 1.04 -7.82
N LEU A 113 0.09 0.84 -7.18
CA LEU A 113 0.49 1.60 -6.01
C LEU A 113 0.64 3.10 -6.32
N VAL A 114 1.39 3.46 -7.36
CA VAL A 114 1.58 4.86 -7.78
C VAL A 114 0.27 5.55 -8.20
N PRO A 115 -0.52 5.02 -9.17
CA PRO A 115 -1.73 5.71 -9.63
C PRO A 115 -2.75 5.88 -8.51
N VAL A 116 -2.85 4.94 -7.57
CA VAL A 116 -3.83 5.02 -6.46
C VAL A 116 -3.41 6.04 -5.40
N VAL A 117 -2.12 6.14 -5.05
CA VAL A 117 -1.62 7.22 -4.17
C VAL A 117 -1.92 8.60 -4.78
N VAL A 118 -1.62 8.77 -6.08
CA VAL A 118 -1.87 10.04 -6.79
C VAL A 118 -3.37 10.34 -6.90
N ALA A 119 -4.21 9.33 -7.11
CA ALA A 119 -5.67 9.51 -7.12
C ALA A 119 -6.20 9.94 -5.74
N GLY A 120 -5.74 9.31 -4.67
CA GLY A 120 -6.07 9.69 -3.29
C GLY A 120 -5.73 11.15 -3.00
N ASP A 121 -4.53 11.58 -3.40
CA ASP A 121 -4.09 12.96 -3.25
C ASP A 121 -4.96 13.95 -4.04
N ARG A 122 -5.22 13.67 -5.33
CA ARG A 122 -5.99 14.57 -6.21
C ARG A 122 -7.43 14.77 -5.77
N THR A 123 -8.08 13.72 -5.24
CA THR A 123 -9.49 13.82 -4.82
C THR A 123 -9.71 14.70 -3.59
N ALA A 124 -8.66 14.97 -2.80
CA ALA A 124 -8.76 15.85 -1.63
C ALA A 124 -8.94 17.34 -2.00
N PHE A 125 -8.57 17.76 -3.22
CA PHE A 125 -8.62 19.17 -3.66
C PHE A 125 -9.82 19.52 -4.56
N LYS A 126 -10.72 18.57 -4.84
CA LYS A 126 -11.95 18.80 -5.61
C LYS A 126 -13.10 19.35 -4.75
N ARG A 127 -12.79 20.03 -3.63
CA ARG A 127 -13.77 20.72 -2.77
C ARG A 127 -13.68 22.21 -3.00
#